data_AF-A0A2G9T8W0-F1
#
_entry.id   AF-A0A2G9T8W0-F1
#
_cell.length_a   1.000
_cell.length_b   1.000
_cell.length_c   1.000
_cell.angle_alpha   90.00
_cell.angle_beta   90.00
_cell.angle_gamma   90.00
#
_symmetry.space_group_name_H-M   'P 1'
#
loop_
_entity.id
_entity.type
_entity.pdbx_description
1 polymer ?
#
loop_
_entity_poly.entity_id
_entity_poly.type
_entity_poly.pdbx_seq_one_letter_code
_entity_poly.pdbx_strand_id
1 'polypeptide(L)'
;FLYAQSIRLKFRLILWHKKRKAAKIRRANSLVSRLTRAHRVKNDSSIDSFAVGGPDVEDLLTARVEMEQLEVRETAQAQLEKISVPLSLVVLTMFAYLVAGTILFKLWEGWTFLESFYFCYISLTTIGFGDRFPGASVGNNKDAQEKLVITSVYLLFGMALLAMCFNLAQEEVQ
;
A
#
# COMPACT_ATOMS: atom_id res chain seq x y z
N PHE A 1 22.82 -21.91 -8.59
CA PHE A 1 21.76 -22.89 -8.26
C PHE A 1 20.68 -22.34 -7.32
N LEU A 2 21.03 -21.58 -6.27
CA LEU A 2 20.07 -21.02 -5.29
C LEU A 2 19.11 -19.93 -5.85
N TYR A 3 19.53 -19.21 -6.89
CA TYR A 3 18.71 -18.15 -7.53
C TYR A 3 17.46 -18.71 -8.23
N ALA A 4 17.58 -19.86 -8.89
CA ALA A 4 16.45 -20.52 -9.57
C ALA A 4 15.39 -21.04 -8.57
N GLN A 5 15.80 -21.41 -7.36
CA GLN A 5 14.90 -21.89 -6.31
C GLN A 5 14.08 -20.72 -5.71
N SER A 6 14.71 -19.54 -5.55
CA SER A 6 14.05 -18.32 -5.06
C SER A 6 12.98 -17.80 -6.02
N ILE A 7 13.21 -17.87 -7.34
CA ILE A 7 12.21 -17.50 -8.36
C ILE A 7 11.00 -18.43 -8.30
N ARG A 8 11.24 -19.73 -8.12
CA ARG A 8 10.19 -20.75 -8.08
C ARG A 8 9.30 -20.61 -6.83
N LEU A 9 9.87 -20.17 -5.70
CA LEU A 9 9.12 -19.83 -4.49
C LEU A 9 8.31 -18.54 -4.65
N LYS A 10 8.90 -17.48 -5.23
CA LYS A 10 8.18 -16.22 -5.49
C LYS A 10 6.97 -16.45 -6.41
N PHE A 11 7.12 -17.26 -7.46
CA PHE A 11 6.01 -17.60 -8.36
C PHE A 11 4.90 -18.41 -7.67
N ARG A 12 5.25 -19.40 -6.83
CA ARG A 12 4.26 -20.15 -6.05
C ARG A 12 3.53 -19.27 -5.05
N LEU A 13 4.22 -18.32 -4.43
CA LEU A 13 3.64 -17.38 -3.47
C LEU A 13 2.64 -16.43 -4.17
N ILE A 14 3.02 -15.90 -5.34
CA ILE A 14 2.17 -15.03 -6.17
C ILE A 14 0.93 -15.78 -6.68
N LEU A 15 1.09 -16.99 -7.21
CA LEU A 15 -0.03 -17.82 -7.67
C LEU A 15 -0.97 -18.19 -6.53
N TRP A 16 -0.43 -18.50 -5.35
CA TRP A 16 -1.23 -18.82 -4.17
C TRP A 16 -2.00 -17.59 -3.67
N HIS A 17 -1.39 -16.40 -3.72
CA HIS A 17 -2.07 -15.15 -3.39
C HIS A 17 -3.24 -14.86 -4.35
N LYS A 18 -3.04 -15.09 -5.66
CA LYS A 18 -4.08 -14.93 -6.68
C LYS A 18 -5.22 -15.94 -6.49
N LYS A 19 -4.91 -17.19 -6.14
CA LYS A 19 -5.90 -18.25 -5.88
C LYS A 19 -6.74 -17.97 -4.63
N ARG A 20 -6.14 -17.39 -3.58
CA ARG A 20 -6.87 -17.02 -2.36
C ARG A 20 -7.83 -15.83 -2.56
N LYS A 21 -7.49 -14.86 -3.41
CA LYS A 21 -8.39 -13.73 -3.74
C LYS A 21 -9.60 -14.18 -4.59
N ALA A 22 -9.42 -15.08 -5.55
CA ALA A 22 -10.51 -15.56 -6.42
C ALA A 22 -11.60 -16.38 -5.69
N ALA A 23 -11.24 -17.07 -4.60
CA ALA A 23 -12.19 -17.87 -3.83
C ALA A 23 -13.13 -17.02 -2.96
N LYS A 24 -12.64 -15.89 -2.41
CA LYS A 24 -13.45 -14.96 -1.60
C LYS A 24 -14.50 -14.24 -2.45
N ILE A 25 -14.13 -13.79 -3.66
CA ILE A 25 -15.04 -13.10 -4.59
C ILE A 25 -16.21 -14.01 -5.02
N ARG A 26 -15.97 -15.30 -5.26
CA ARG A 26 -17.03 -16.25 -5.60
C ARG A 26 -18.07 -16.42 -4.48
N ARG A 27 -17.63 -16.43 -3.22
CA ARG A 27 -18.55 -16.55 -2.06
C ARG A 27 -19.40 -15.29 -1.89
N ALA A 28 -18.81 -14.12 -2.06
CA ALA A 28 -19.53 -12.84 -2.01
C ALA A 28 -20.61 -12.75 -3.10
N ASN A 29 -20.30 -13.08 -4.35
CA ASN A 29 -21.29 -13.06 -5.45
C ASN A 29 -22.47 -14.01 -5.21
N SER A 30 -22.23 -15.16 -4.56
CA SER A 30 -23.32 -16.10 -4.22
C SER A 30 -24.25 -15.58 -3.12
N LEU A 31 -23.76 -14.69 -2.25
CA LEU A 31 -24.57 -14.08 -1.19
C LEU A 31 -25.34 -12.87 -1.70
N VAL A 32 -24.70 -12.02 -2.51
CA VAL A 32 -25.34 -10.86 -3.14
C VAL A 32 -26.54 -11.31 -3.97
N SER A 33 -26.40 -12.34 -4.80
CA SER A 33 -27.52 -12.87 -5.60
C SER A 33 -28.69 -13.43 -4.75
N ARG A 34 -28.41 -13.97 -3.55
CA ARG A 34 -29.45 -14.44 -2.62
C ARG A 34 -30.14 -13.28 -1.90
N LEU A 35 -29.37 -12.27 -1.50
CA LEU A 35 -29.91 -11.06 -0.86
C LEU A 35 -30.73 -10.23 -1.85
N THR A 36 -30.27 -10.04 -3.09
CA THR A 36 -31.05 -9.36 -4.14
C THR A 36 -32.37 -10.05 -4.42
N ARG A 37 -32.41 -11.40 -4.38
CA ARG A 37 -33.65 -12.16 -4.57
C ARG A 37 -34.61 -12.02 -3.37
N ALA A 38 -34.09 -12.03 -2.14
CA ALA A 38 -34.90 -11.83 -0.94
C ALA A 38 -35.45 -10.40 -0.81
N HIS A 39 -34.64 -9.40 -1.18
CA HIS A 39 -35.04 -7.99 -1.12
C HIS A 39 -36.08 -7.62 -2.18
N ARG A 40 -36.02 -8.24 -3.37
CA ARG A 40 -37.05 -8.06 -4.42
C ARG A 40 -38.44 -8.50 -3.95
N VAL A 41 -38.53 -9.62 -3.22
CA VAL A 41 -39.81 -10.12 -2.67
C VAL A 41 -40.37 -9.19 -1.59
N LYS A 42 -39.51 -8.53 -0.79
CA LYS A 42 -39.95 -7.58 0.23
C LYS A 42 -40.40 -6.24 -0.38
N ASN A 43 -39.75 -5.78 -1.44
CA ASN A 43 -40.07 -4.49 -2.07
C ASN A 43 -41.43 -4.48 -2.80
N ASP A 44 -41.85 -5.62 -3.35
CA ASP A 44 -43.19 -5.77 -3.97
C ASP A 44 -44.34 -5.69 -2.93
N SER A 45 -44.03 -5.74 -1.62
CA SER A 45 -45.03 -5.63 -0.53
C SER A 45 -45.16 -4.25 0.11
N SER A 46 -44.35 -3.26 -0.30
CA SER A 46 -44.22 -1.99 0.43
C SER A 46 -44.57 -0.73 -0.39
N ILE A 47 -44.97 -0.87 -1.66
CA ILE A 47 -45.33 0.25 -2.55
C ILE A 47 -46.70 0.89 -2.23
N ASP A 48 -47.47 0.33 -1.29
CA ASP A 48 -48.81 0.84 -0.96
C ASP A 48 -48.85 1.99 0.06
N SER A 49 -47.72 2.46 0.59
CA SER A 49 -47.75 3.47 1.66
C SER A 49 -46.86 4.68 1.38
N PHE A 50 -47.53 5.76 0.98
CA PHE A 50 -47.36 7.07 1.59
C PHE A 50 -46.32 8.02 0.97
N ALA A 51 -46.82 8.79 -0.01
CA ALA A 51 -46.37 10.15 -0.30
C ALA A 51 -46.71 11.09 0.88
N VAL A 52 -45.94 12.18 1.05
CA VAL A 52 -46.37 13.57 1.38
C VAL A 52 -45.15 14.38 1.87
N GLY A 53 -44.94 15.57 1.30
CA GLY A 53 -43.86 16.51 1.63
C GLY A 53 -44.37 17.87 2.13
N GLY A 54 -43.54 18.55 2.95
CA GLY A 54 -43.75 19.90 3.52
C GLY A 54 -42.44 20.45 4.09
N PRO A 55 -42.30 21.76 4.41
CA PRO A 55 -41.04 22.51 4.60
C PRO A 55 -40.06 21.98 5.68
N ASP A 56 -40.51 21.12 6.58
CA ASP A 56 -39.63 20.33 7.47
C ASP A 56 -38.73 19.35 6.68
N VAL A 57 -39.07 19.05 5.43
CA VAL A 57 -38.32 18.18 4.53
C VAL A 57 -36.97 18.77 4.14
N GLU A 58 -36.79 20.09 4.04
CA GLU A 58 -35.48 20.67 3.66
C GLU A 58 -34.44 20.49 4.77
N ASP A 59 -34.84 20.71 6.03
CA ASP A 59 -33.98 20.44 7.19
C ASP A 59 -33.76 18.93 7.38
N LEU A 60 -34.80 18.13 7.13
CA LEU A 60 -34.69 16.67 7.13
C LEU A 60 -33.78 16.18 5.99
N LEU A 61 -33.83 16.81 4.82
CA LEU A 61 -32.97 16.53 3.67
C LEU A 61 -31.52 16.90 3.99
N THR A 62 -31.30 18.01 4.67
CA THR A 62 -29.96 18.45 5.11
C THR A 62 -29.38 17.49 6.14
N ALA A 63 -30.15 17.10 7.16
CA ALA A 63 -29.74 16.11 8.14
C ALA A 63 -29.50 14.72 7.51
N ARG A 64 -30.31 14.35 6.51
CA ARG A 64 -30.16 13.09 5.75
C ARG A 64 -28.91 13.12 4.87
N VAL A 65 -28.55 14.27 4.29
CA VAL A 65 -27.31 14.46 3.51
C VAL A 65 -26.07 14.40 4.41
N GLU A 66 -26.10 14.98 5.62
CA GLU A 66 -25.00 14.84 6.58
C GLU A 66 -24.83 13.40 7.08
N MET A 67 -25.93 12.71 7.37
CA MET A 67 -25.92 11.29 7.74
C MET A 67 -25.39 10.42 6.60
N GLU A 68 -25.81 10.68 5.35
CA GLU A 68 -25.26 10.00 4.16
C GLU A 68 -23.77 10.34 3.96
N GLN A 69 -23.33 11.57 4.23
CA GLN A 69 -21.92 11.96 4.16
C GLN A 69 -21.06 11.28 5.22
N LEU A 70 -21.56 11.15 6.46
CA LEU A 70 -20.90 10.44 7.54
C LEU A 70 -20.82 8.94 7.26
N GLU A 71 -21.90 8.31 6.80
CA GLU A 71 -21.88 6.90 6.38
C GLU A 71 -20.98 6.68 5.16
N VAL A 72 -20.92 7.60 4.19
CA VAL A 72 -19.99 7.51 3.04
C VAL A 72 -18.54 7.68 3.49
N ARG A 73 -18.25 8.57 4.46
CA ARG A 73 -16.92 8.71 5.05
C ARG A 73 -16.53 7.50 5.89
N GLU A 74 -17.44 7.00 6.72
CA GLU A 74 -17.22 5.83 7.57
C GLU A 74 -17.08 4.57 6.73
N THR A 75 -17.87 4.41 5.67
CA THR A 75 -17.68 3.31 4.70
C THR A 75 -16.40 3.46 3.91
N ALA A 76 -15.98 4.67 3.52
CA ALA A 76 -14.69 4.91 2.87
C ALA A 76 -13.50 4.62 3.80
N GLN A 77 -13.59 5.00 5.09
CA GLN A 77 -12.61 4.68 6.12
C GLN A 77 -12.59 3.17 6.43
N ALA A 78 -13.75 2.53 6.54
CA ALA A 78 -13.88 1.08 6.71
C ALA A 78 -13.44 0.29 5.46
N GLN A 79 -13.58 0.85 4.25
CA GLN A 79 -13.02 0.28 3.02
C GLN A 79 -11.49 0.39 3.00
N LEU A 80 -10.89 1.44 3.58
CA LEU A 80 -9.44 1.57 3.74
C LEU A 80 -8.90 0.58 4.79
N GLU A 81 -9.58 0.44 5.92
CA GLU A 81 -9.24 -0.50 7.00
C GLU A 81 -9.28 -1.96 6.54
N LYS A 82 -10.14 -2.29 5.57
CA LYS A 82 -10.27 -3.67 5.06
C LYS A 82 -9.10 -4.14 4.20
N ILE A 83 -8.17 -3.26 3.83
CA ILE A 83 -6.92 -3.66 3.17
C ILE A 83 -5.92 -4.06 4.26
N SER A 84 -6.14 -5.24 4.86
CA SER A 84 -5.14 -5.91 5.69
C SER A 84 -3.93 -6.28 4.83
N VAL A 85 -3.00 -5.33 4.68
CA VAL A 85 -1.67 -5.59 4.14
C VAL A 85 -0.91 -6.28 5.27
N PRO A 86 -0.57 -7.57 5.14
CA PRO A 86 0.12 -8.25 6.22
C PRO A 86 1.44 -7.51 6.48
N LEU A 87 1.70 -7.13 7.74
CA LEU A 87 2.93 -6.45 8.16
C LEU A 87 4.19 -7.14 7.61
N SER A 88 4.16 -8.48 7.51
CA SER A 88 5.25 -9.26 6.90
C SER A 88 5.54 -8.91 5.44
N LEU A 89 4.53 -8.54 4.65
CA LEU A 89 4.69 -8.14 3.24
C LEU A 89 5.31 -6.74 3.12
N VAL A 90 5.00 -5.86 4.06
CA VAL A 90 5.56 -4.50 4.14
C VAL A 90 7.04 -4.56 4.52
N VAL A 91 7.37 -5.30 5.59
CA VAL A 91 8.76 -5.54 6.03
C VAL A 91 9.56 -6.26 4.93
N LEU A 92 8.97 -7.25 4.24
CA LEU A 92 9.62 -7.92 3.11
C LEU A 92 9.87 -6.96 1.94
N THR A 93 8.95 -6.04 1.66
CA THR A 93 9.10 -5.04 0.59
C THR A 93 10.19 -4.03 0.94
N MET A 94 10.26 -3.59 2.20
CA MET A 94 11.33 -2.71 2.70
C MET A 94 12.70 -3.41 2.61
N PHE A 95 12.80 -4.67 3.04
CA PHE A 95 14.03 -5.44 2.91
C PHE A 95 14.43 -5.65 1.44
N ALA A 96 13.47 -5.94 0.56
CA ALA A 96 13.74 -6.04 -0.86
C ALA A 96 14.21 -4.71 -1.47
N TYR A 97 13.67 -3.59 -0.98
CA TYR A 97 14.08 -2.24 -1.37
C TYR A 97 15.55 -1.97 -1.02
N LEU A 98 15.94 -2.26 0.22
CA LEU A 98 17.34 -2.16 0.68
C LEU A 98 18.30 -2.98 -0.18
N VAL A 99 17.95 -4.24 -0.47
CA VAL A 99 18.78 -5.13 -1.29
C VAL A 99 18.88 -4.63 -2.74
N ALA A 100 17.79 -4.09 -3.29
CA ALA A 100 17.78 -3.49 -4.62
C ALA A 100 18.72 -2.27 -4.70
N GLY A 101 18.63 -1.35 -3.73
CA GLY A 101 19.54 -0.20 -3.63
C GLY A 101 21.00 -0.64 -3.45
N THR A 102 21.24 -1.65 -2.59
CA THR A 102 22.59 -2.21 -2.36
C THR A 102 23.22 -2.72 -3.66
N ILE A 103 22.47 -3.45 -4.48
CA ILE A 103 22.97 -3.96 -5.77
C ILE A 103 23.23 -2.81 -6.74
N LEU A 104 22.34 -1.81 -6.79
CA LEU A 104 22.49 -0.64 -7.65
C LEU A 104 23.77 0.13 -7.33
N PHE A 105 23.98 0.51 -6.07
CA PHE A 105 25.15 1.27 -5.64
C PHE A 105 26.45 0.46 -5.70
N LYS A 106 26.39 -0.85 -5.45
CA LYS A 106 27.53 -1.75 -5.65
C LYS A 106 28.03 -1.71 -7.09
N LEU A 107 27.11 -1.76 -8.07
CA LEU A 107 27.45 -1.78 -9.48
C LEU A 107 27.94 -0.43 -10.01
N TRP A 108 27.38 0.67 -9.52
CA TRP A 108 27.76 2.01 -9.96
C TRP A 108 29.07 2.51 -9.39
N GLU A 109 29.29 2.25 -8.10
CA GLU A 109 30.39 2.86 -7.34
C GLU A 109 31.49 1.86 -7.00
N GLY A 110 31.28 0.58 -7.34
CA GLY A 110 32.24 -0.49 -7.08
C GLY A 110 32.44 -0.81 -5.60
N TRP A 111 31.55 -0.31 -4.72
CA TRP A 111 31.62 -0.54 -3.28
C TRP A 111 31.41 -2.01 -2.92
N THR A 112 31.85 -2.40 -1.72
CA THR A 112 31.53 -3.74 -1.22
C THR A 112 30.04 -3.84 -0.86
N PHE A 113 29.50 -5.06 -0.85
CA PHE A 113 28.07 -5.28 -0.53
C PHE A 113 27.68 -4.67 0.83
N LEU A 114 28.57 -4.75 1.82
CA LEU A 114 28.31 -4.26 3.17
C LEU A 114 28.33 -2.73 3.22
N GLU A 115 29.20 -2.08 2.45
CA GLU A 115 29.27 -0.61 2.36
C GLU A 115 28.04 -0.03 1.65
N SER A 116 27.61 -0.64 0.53
CA SER A 116 26.39 -0.22 -0.17
C SER A 116 25.14 -0.44 0.67
N PHE A 117 25.06 -1.56 1.41
CA PHE A 117 23.95 -1.82 2.32
C PHE A 117 23.94 -0.84 3.49
N TYR A 118 25.11 -0.58 4.08
CA TYR A 118 25.30 0.40 5.15
C TYR A 118 24.79 1.78 4.71
N PHE A 119 25.23 2.26 3.54
CA PHE A 119 24.76 3.53 2.98
C PHE A 119 23.23 3.57 2.82
N CYS A 120 22.64 2.57 2.16
CA CYS A 120 21.18 2.52 2.00
C CYS A 120 20.44 2.52 3.35
N TYR A 121 20.93 1.75 4.32
CA TYR A 121 20.30 1.64 5.64
C TYR A 121 20.38 2.93 6.44
N ILE A 122 21.56 3.57 6.55
CA ILE A 122 21.73 4.81 7.33
C ILE A 122 20.97 5.99 6.71
N SER A 123 20.85 6.04 5.38
CA SER A 123 20.13 7.09 4.69
C SER A 123 18.62 6.91 4.85
N LEU A 124 18.12 5.67 4.80
CA LEU A 124 16.71 5.35 5.03
C LEU A 124 16.30 5.56 6.50
N THR A 125 17.13 5.14 7.44
CA THR A 125 16.88 5.35 8.87
C THR A 125 17.08 6.80 9.32
N THR A 126 17.39 7.72 8.39
CA THR A 126 17.67 9.14 8.65
C THR A 126 18.81 9.41 9.64
N ILE A 127 19.64 8.41 9.93
CA ILE A 127 20.87 8.60 10.72
C ILE A 127 21.84 9.50 9.95
N GLY A 128 22.01 9.21 8.64
CA GLY A 128 22.58 10.15 7.68
C GLY A 128 24.00 10.66 7.98
N PHE A 129 24.93 9.79 8.39
CA PHE A 129 26.32 10.21 8.69
C PHE A 129 27.02 10.97 7.56
N GLY A 130 26.68 10.68 6.29
CA GLY A 130 27.22 11.39 5.13
C GLY A 130 28.68 11.08 4.81
N ASP A 131 29.26 10.05 5.43
CA ASP A 131 30.64 9.60 5.23
C ASP A 131 30.88 9.03 3.82
N ARG A 132 29.84 8.39 3.25
CA ARG A 132 29.86 7.90 1.88
C ARG A 132 28.59 8.30 1.16
N PHE A 133 28.74 8.80 -0.06
CA PHE A 133 27.64 9.09 -0.97
C PHE A 133 28.08 8.88 -2.42
N PRO A 134 27.18 8.42 -3.30
CA PRO A 134 27.48 8.22 -4.71
C PRO A 134 27.83 9.55 -5.39
N GLY A 135 28.78 9.54 -6.32
CA GLY A 135 29.28 10.76 -6.97
C GLY A 135 30.44 11.45 -6.25
N ALA A 136 30.80 11.08 -5.01
CA ALA A 136 31.95 11.67 -4.30
C ALA A 136 33.31 11.38 -4.98
N SER A 137 33.40 10.26 -5.70
CA SER A 137 34.67 9.79 -6.33
C SER A 137 34.78 10.17 -7.81
N VAL A 138 33.72 10.73 -8.41
CA VAL A 138 33.67 11.01 -9.85
C VAL A 138 34.15 12.43 -10.10
N GLY A 139 35.35 12.60 -10.67
CA GLY A 139 35.93 13.90 -11.00
C GLY A 139 35.23 14.67 -12.13
N ASN A 140 34.19 14.09 -12.73
CA ASN A 140 33.42 14.68 -13.82
C ASN A 140 32.06 15.15 -13.29
N ASN A 141 31.82 16.47 -13.31
CA ASN A 141 30.65 17.07 -12.67
C ASN A 141 29.32 16.56 -13.25
N LYS A 142 29.26 16.13 -14.52
CA LYS A 142 28.00 15.69 -15.14
C LYS A 142 27.55 14.32 -14.62
N ASP A 143 28.45 13.35 -14.62
CA ASP A 143 28.15 11.97 -14.20
C ASP A 143 27.88 11.89 -12.68
N ALA A 144 28.56 12.73 -11.89
CA ALA A 144 28.31 12.85 -10.45
C ALA A 144 26.89 13.37 -10.16
N GLN A 145 26.43 14.37 -10.92
CA GLN A 145 25.09 14.96 -10.74
C GLN A 145 23.99 13.95 -11.08
N GLU A 146 24.14 13.16 -12.14
CA GLU A 146 23.17 12.13 -12.51
C GLU A 146 23.01 11.06 -11.42
N LYS A 147 24.13 10.59 -10.85
CA LYS A 147 24.12 9.61 -9.75
C LYS A 147 23.46 10.18 -8.49
N LEU A 148 23.71 11.43 -8.15
CA LEU A 148 23.11 12.11 -7.00
C LEU A 148 21.61 12.30 -7.17
N VAL A 149 21.15 12.67 -8.36
CA VAL A 149 19.71 12.83 -8.67
C VAL A 149 18.99 11.48 -8.55
N ILE A 150 19.57 10.40 -9.06
CA ILE A 150 18.92 9.08 -8.95
C ILE A 150 18.91 8.61 -7.49
N THR A 151 19.97 8.93 -6.73
CA THR A 151 20.04 8.65 -5.29
C THR A 151 18.97 9.42 -4.51
N SER A 152 18.73 10.69 -4.83
CA SER A 152 17.72 11.48 -4.12
C SER A 152 16.30 10.95 -4.39
N VAL A 153 15.99 10.58 -5.64
CA VAL A 153 14.70 9.95 -5.99
C VAL A 153 14.52 8.62 -5.25
N TYR A 154 15.57 7.80 -5.17
CA TYR A 154 15.56 6.57 -4.38
C TYR A 154 15.32 6.85 -2.89
N LEU A 155 15.98 7.84 -2.29
CA LEU A 155 15.76 8.16 -0.88
C LEU A 155 14.34 8.69 -0.62
N LEU A 156 13.81 9.52 -1.50
CA LEU A 156 12.43 10.04 -1.38
C LEU A 156 11.40 8.91 -1.38
N PHE A 157 11.50 7.98 -2.32
CA PHE A 157 10.58 6.83 -2.37
C PHE A 157 10.75 5.91 -1.16
N GLY A 158 11.99 5.70 -0.72
CA GLY A 158 12.32 4.90 0.46
C GLY A 158 11.76 5.49 1.76
N MET A 159 11.81 6.80 1.92
CA MET A 159 11.23 7.52 3.06
C MET A 159 9.70 7.43 3.06
N ALA A 160 9.05 7.52 1.90
CA ALA A 160 7.61 7.33 1.78
C ALA A 160 7.18 5.91 2.16
N LEU A 161 7.95 4.90 1.74
CA LEU A 161 7.74 3.52 2.17
C LEU A 161 7.90 3.36 3.69
N LEU A 162 8.93 3.95 4.29
CA LEU A 162 9.13 3.91 5.73
C LEU A 162 7.99 4.57 6.51
N ALA A 163 7.49 5.72 6.06
CA ALA A 163 6.34 6.39 6.67
C ALA A 163 5.08 5.49 6.62
N MET A 164 4.82 4.86 5.47
CA MET A 164 3.75 3.87 5.34
C MET A 164 3.96 2.68 6.30
N CYS A 165 5.19 2.16 6.41
CA CYS A 165 5.51 1.06 7.33
C CYS A 165 5.22 1.44 8.78
N PHE A 166 5.59 2.64 9.21
CA PHE A 166 5.36 3.10 10.58
C PHE A 166 3.87 3.28 10.89
N ASN A 167 3.09 3.80 9.94
CA ASN A 167 1.64 3.93 10.11
C ASN A 167 1.00 2.54 10.33
N LEU A 168 1.35 1.56 9.49
CA LEU A 168 0.87 0.17 9.63
C LEU A 168 1.35 -0.50 10.93
N ALA A 169 2.57 -0.21 11.38
CA ALA A 169 3.07 -0.76 12.64
C ALA A 169 2.36 -0.17 13.87
N GLN A 170 1.89 1.07 13.80
CA GLN A 170 1.10 1.68 14.88
C GLN A 170 -0.32 1.10 14.95
N GLU A 171 -0.94 0.86 13.79
CA GLU A 171 -2.28 0.26 13.69
C GLU A 171 -2.36 -1.15 14.30
N GLU A 172 -1.30 -1.96 14.21
CA GLU A 172 -1.27 -3.32 14.79
C GLU A 172 -1.02 -3.33 16.31
N VAL A 173 -0.59 -2.21 16.90
CA VAL A 173 -0.27 -2.09 18.34
C VAL A 173 -1.41 -1.45 19.14
N GLN A 174 -2.32 -0.72 18.48
CA GLN A 174 -3.53 -0.15 19.09
C GLN A 174 -4.72 -1.12 19.05
#